data_AF-A0AAU1K882-F1
#
_entry.id   AF-A0AAU1K882-F1
#
_cell.length_a   1.000
_cell.length_b   1.000
_cell.length_c   1.000
_cell.angle_alpha   90.00
_cell.angle_beta   90.00
_cell.angle_gamma   90.00
#
_symmetry.space_group_name_H-M   'P 1'
#
loop_
_entity.id
_entity.type
_entity.pdbx_description
1 polymer ?
#
loop_
_entity_poly.entity_id
_entity_poly.type
_entity_poly.pdbx_seq_one_letter_code
_entity_poly.pdbx_strand_id
1 'polypeptide(L)'
;MKQGGQHPIAAGVTALVAVAVGVGLIIGIGMFLGANILGLGGGGAADDQATDPDAGASLYAPSPKPTKTANGPAITLDSSPTSTPEKQAASTSPSPSKTVEEKPAKKEITLQAGIVQAKPMERIDLTGIYPRGEGAILRLERNDGQGWEEFGIPDVRVTGEQFSTPIQSGRIGKHKFRMKDIDTGTYSNVVTVTIG
;
A
#
# COMPACT_ATOMS: atom_id res chain seq x y z
N MET A 1 18.74 45.95 -34.74
CA MET A 1 18.31 45.31 -33.47
C MET A 1 17.57 44.04 -33.84
N LYS A 2 18.20 42.86 -33.72
CA LYS A 2 17.62 41.58 -34.18
C LYS A 2 16.60 41.08 -33.16
N GLN A 3 15.33 41.01 -33.56
CA GLN A 3 14.31 40.25 -32.85
C GLN A 3 14.61 38.75 -33.05
N GLY A 4 15.15 38.11 -32.00
CA GLY A 4 15.31 36.66 -31.95
C GLY A 4 13.99 36.01 -31.57
N GLY A 5 13.56 35.00 -32.32
CA GLY A 5 12.32 34.25 -32.09
C GLY A 5 12.24 33.74 -30.66
N GLN A 6 11.11 34.01 -30.01
CA GLN A 6 10.83 33.56 -28.65
C GLN A 6 10.56 32.05 -28.68
N HIS A 7 11.59 31.26 -28.35
CA HIS A 7 11.46 29.82 -28.12
C HIS A 7 11.51 29.56 -26.61
N PRO A 8 10.37 29.64 -25.90
CA PRO A 8 10.33 29.54 -24.44
C PRO A 8 10.86 28.17 -23.95
N ILE A 9 10.65 27.11 -24.73
CA ILE A 9 11.15 25.77 -24.43
C ILE A 9 12.68 25.73 -24.57
N ALA A 10 13.25 26.33 -25.62
CA ALA A 10 14.70 26.37 -25.81
C ALA A 10 15.38 27.18 -24.69
N ALA A 11 14.80 28.33 -24.32
CA ALA A 11 15.29 29.13 -23.20
C ALA A 11 15.21 28.38 -21.87
N GLY A 12 14.13 27.62 -21.64
CA GLY A 12 13.97 26.77 -20.46
C GLY A 12 15.02 25.66 -20.38
N VAL A 13 15.27 24.96 -21.48
CA VAL A 13 16.29 23.90 -21.54
C VAL A 13 17.70 24.49 -21.35
N THR A 14 18.01 25.62 -21.98
CA THR A 14 19.30 26.30 -21.79
C THR A 14 19.50 26.74 -20.34
N ALA A 15 18.45 27.27 -19.70
CA ALA A 15 18.50 27.65 -18.29
C ALA A 15 18.74 26.43 -17.37
N LEU A 16 18.06 25.31 -17.62
CA LEU A 16 18.24 24.08 -16.84
C LEU A 16 19.68 23.55 -16.95
N VAL A 17 20.25 23.53 -18.17
CA VAL A 17 21.63 23.11 -18.40
C VAL A 17 22.62 24.04 -17.69
N ALA A 18 22.40 25.37 -17.76
CA ALA A 18 23.25 26.33 -17.08
C ALA A 18 23.25 26.15 -15.56
N VAL A 19 22.08 25.88 -14.97
CA VAL A 19 21.95 25.61 -13.52
C VAL A 19 22.63 24.28 -13.15
N ALA A 20 22.43 23.22 -13.93
CA ALA A 20 23.07 21.93 -13.68
C ALA A 20 24.60 22.01 -13.70
N VAL A 21 25.16 22.75 -14.67
CA VAL A 21 26.61 23.00 -14.75
C VAL A 21 27.09 23.82 -13.55
N GLY A 22 26.37 24.88 -13.17
CA GLY A 22 26.74 25.71 -12.02
C GLY A 22 26.77 24.94 -10.69
N VAL A 23 25.71 24.18 -10.40
CA VAL A 23 25.61 23.38 -9.17
C VAL A 23 26.62 22.23 -9.18
N GLY A 24 26.77 21.53 -10.31
CA GLY A 24 27.75 20.45 -10.46
C GLY A 24 29.19 20.93 -10.26
N LEU A 25 29.53 22.11 -10.77
CA LEU A 25 30.86 22.70 -10.60
C LEU A 25 31.15 23.02 -9.12
N ILE A 26 30.19 23.60 -8.40
CA ILE A 26 30.36 23.94 -6.98
C ILE A 26 30.57 22.67 -6.13
N ILE A 27 29.74 21.65 -6.33
CA ILE A 27 29.86 20.38 -5.61
C ILE A 27 31.19 19.68 -5.97
N GLY A 28 31.55 19.66 -7.26
CA GLY A 28 32.79 19.06 -7.74
C GLY A 28 34.05 19.71 -7.15
N ILE A 29 34.09 21.05 -7.11
CA ILE A 29 35.20 21.78 -6.48
C ILE A 29 35.26 21.50 -4.98
N GLY A 30 34.11 21.45 -4.29
CA GLY A 30 34.05 21.11 -2.86
C GLY A 30 34.60 19.72 -2.55
N MET A 31 34.22 18.72 -3.34
CA MET A 31 34.76 17.35 -3.21
C MET A 31 36.27 17.29 -3.52
N PHE A 32 36.73 17.99 -4.55
CA PHE A 32 38.14 18.01 -4.93
C PHE A 32 39.03 18.63 -3.84
N LEU A 33 38.60 19.73 -3.23
CA LEU A 33 39.32 20.32 -2.09
C LEU A 33 39.22 19.46 -0.83
N GLY A 34 38.06 18.84 -0.56
CA GLY A 34 37.86 17.95 0.58
C GLY A 34 38.75 16.70 0.54
N ALA A 35 38.92 16.08 -0.62
CA ALA A 35 39.76 14.89 -0.79
C ALA A 35 41.25 15.15 -0.52
N ASN A 36 41.74 16.36 -0.81
CA ASN A 36 43.15 16.73 -0.60
C ASN A 36 43.47 17.08 0.87
N ILE A 37 42.50 17.54 1.66
CA ILE A 37 42.69 17.86 3.09
C ILE A 37 42.43 16.64 3.98
N LEU A 38 41.53 15.75 3.58
CA LEU A 38 41.18 14.55 4.35
C LEU A 38 42.11 13.35 4.08
N GLY A 39 43.09 13.49 3.18
CA GLY A 39 44.14 12.48 3.01
C GLY A 39 43.61 11.11 2.58
N LEU A 40 42.57 11.04 1.75
CA LEU A 40 42.10 9.78 1.17
C LEU A 40 42.93 9.44 -0.09
N GLY A 41 44.23 9.35 0.12
CA GLY A 41 45.24 8.97 -0.87
C GLY A 41 46.22 8.01 -0.21
N GLY A 42 45.71 6.88 0.30
CA GLY A 42 46.54 5.87 0.93
C GLY A 42 45.72 4.63 1.24
N GLY A 43 46.02 3.53 0.56
CA GLY A 43 45.50 2.21 0.91
C GLY A 43 45.79 1.91 2.37
N GLY A 44 44.76 1.98 3.20
CA GLY A 44 44.80 1.62 4.61
C GLY A 44 43.72 0.58 4.81
N ALA A 45 44.16 -0.64 5.07
CA ALA A 45 43.35 -1.77 5.46
C ALA A 45 42.26 -1.32 6.43
N ALA A 46 41.02 -1.29 5.95
CA ALA A 46 39.91 -1.59 6.82
C ALA A 46 40.09 -3.07 7.15
N ASP A 47 40.70 -3.31 8.32
CA ASP A 47 40.57 -4.55 9.07
C ASP A 47 39.07 -4.73 9.32
N ASP A 48 38.37 -5.24 8.30
CA ASP A 48 37.02 -5.72 8.43
C ASP A 48 37.19 -7.04 9.17
N GLN A 49 37.19 -6.91 10.49
CA GLN A 49 37.23 -7.98 11.44
C GLN A 49 36.09 -8.93 11.08
N ALA A 50 36.44 -9.98 10.35
CA ALA A 50 35.57 -11.08 10.04
C ALA A 50 35.00 -11.57 11.38
N THR A 51 33.74 -11.23 11.64
CA THR A 51 32.95 -11.88 12.66
C THR A 51 32.83 -13.33 12.22
N ASP A 52 33.68 -14.16 12.81
CA ASP A 52 33.70 -15.60 12.68
C ASP A 52 32.26 -16.14 12.81
N PRO A 53 31.67 -16.69 11.74
CA PRO A 53 30.31 -17.24 11.79
C PRO A 53 30.24 -18.54 12.61
N ASP A 54 31.37 -19.04 13.13
CA ASP A 54 31.48 -20.31 13.87
C ASP A 54 31.58 -20.15 15.40
N ALA A 55 31.29 -18.98 15.95
CA ALA A 55 31.02 -18.84 17.39
C ALA A 55 29.63 -19.43 17.71
N GLY A 56 29.55 -20.76 17.68
CA GLY A 56 28.35 -21.57 17.89
C GLY A 56 27.65 -21.25 19.22
N ALA A 57 26.74 -20.28 19.17
CA ALA A 57 25.72 -20.10 20.19
C ALA A 57 24.76 -21.28 20.09
N SER A 58 24.96 -22.31 20.93
CA SER A 58 24.01 -23.40 21.07
C SER A 58 22.72 -22.84 21.70
N LEU A 59 21.71 -22.61 20.86
CA LEU A 59 20.36 -22.28 21.32
C LEU A 59 19.75 -23.52 21.97
N TYR A 60 19.72 -23.53 23.31
CA TYR A 60 19.07 -24.58 24.07
C TYR A 60 17.54 -24.46 23.96
N ALA A 61 16.93 -25.34 23.17
CA ALA A 61 15.48 -25.48 23.12
C ALA A 61 15.01 -26.37 24.28
N PRO A 62 14.15 -25.91 25.20
CA PRO A 62 13.60 -26.75 26.24
C PRO A 62 12.69 -27.83 25.65
N SER A 63 12.71 -29.03 26.23
CA SER A 63 11.85 -30.13 25.79
C SER A 63 10.36 -29.75 25.90
N PRO A 64 9.55 -29.95 24.86
CA PRO A 64 8.12 -29.66 24.91
C PRO A 64 7.45 -30.54 25.97
N LYS A 65 6.61 -29.92 26.81
CA LYS A 65 5.74 -30.66 27.73
C LYS A 65 4.42 -30.96 27.03
N PRO A 66 3.87 -32.18 27.17
CA PRO A 66 2.57 -32.51 26.60
C PRO A 66 1.50 -31.57 27.17
N THR A 67 0.77 -30.90 26.29
CA THR A 67 -0.40 -30.12 26.66
C THR A 67 -1.60 -31.06 26.82
N LYS A 68 -2.50 -30.74 27.75
CA LYS A 68 -3.77 -31.45 27.85
C LYS A 68 -4.59 -31.12 26.61
N THR A 69 -5.01 -32.14 25.87
CA THR A 69 -6.01 -32.01 24.82
C THR A 69 -7.25 -31.34 25.41
N ALA A 70 -7.69 -30.24 24.80
CA ALA A 70 -8.92 -29.59 25.21
C ALA A 70 -10.10 -30.53 24.93
N ASN A 71 -10.74 -31.07 25.96
CA ASN A 71 -12.03 -31.78 25.86
C ASN A 71 -13.17 -30.75 25.78
N GLY A 72 -13.07 -29.84 24.82
CA GLY A 72 -14.15 -28.95 24.40
C GLY A 72 -14.68 -29.41 23.04
N PRO A 73 -15.90 -29.04 22.66
CA PRO A 73 -16.43 -29.38 21.34
C PRO A 73 -15.48 -28.85 20.27
N ALA A 74 -15.09 -29.74 19.34
CA ALA A 74 -14.34 -29.34 18.16
C ALA A 74 -15.24 -28.41 17.34
N ILE A 75 -14.87 -27.13 17.23
CA ILE A 75 -15.49 -26.23 16.25
C ILE A 75 -15.00 -26.71 14.87
N THR A 76 -15.77 -27.60 14.25
CA THR A 76 -15.60 -27.96 12.84
C THR A 76 -16.10 -26.78 11.99
N LEU A 77 -15.28 -26.33 11.04
CA LEU A 77 -15.67 -25.32 10.06
C LEU A 77 -16.54 -26.00 8.99
N ASP A 78 -17.83 -26.18 9.29
CA ASP A 78 -18.78 -26.82 8.40
C ASP A 78 -19.44 -25.80 7.46
N SER A 79 -19.32 -26.04 6.17
CA SER A 79 -19.91 -25.24 5.09
C SER A 79 -21.39 -25.63 4.86
N SER A 80 -22.33 -24.81 5.35
CA SER A 80 -23.73 -24.51 4.88
C SER A 80 -24.71 -25.63 4.43
N PRO A 81 -26.03 -25.37 4.20
CA PRO A 81 -27.11 -24.80 5.03
C PRO A 81 -28.30 -25.79 5.21
N THR A 82 -29.27 -25.53 6.11
CA THR A 82 -30.76 -25.79 5.98
C THR A 82 -31.51 -25.92 7.33
N SER A 83 -32.48 -25.01 7.54
CA SER A 83 -33.80 -25.07 8.24
C SER A 83 -33.98 -25.37 9.74
N THR A 84 -34.06 -24.28 10.54
CA THR A 84 -35.11 -23.76 11.49
C THR A 84 -36.27 -24.71 11.94
N PRO A 85 -36.90 -24.62 13.16
CA PRO A 85 -37.22 -23.38 13.90
C PRO A 85 -37.27 -23.36 15.46
N GLU A 86 -36.95 -22.22 16.10
CA GLU A 86 -37.79 -21.60 17.16
C GLU A 86 -37.35 -20.17 17.59
N LYS A 87 -38.24 -19.21 17.28
CA LYS A 87 -38.77 -18.10 18.10
C LYS A 87 -37.84 -17.16 18.93
N GLN A 88 -37.55 -16.02 18.30
CA GLN A 88 -37.90 -14.65 18.76
C GLN A 88 -36.95 -13.89 19.71
N ALA A 89 -36.13 -13.01 19.11
CA ALA A 89 -35.95 -11.63 19.56
C ALA A 89 -35.51 -10.76 18.38
N ALA A 90 -36.07 -9.55 18.28
CA ALA A 90 -35.96 -8.64 17.15
C ALA A 90 -34.51 -8.18 16.88
N SER A 91 -34.10 -8.18 15.62
CA SER A 91 -32.94 -7.42 15.13
C SER A 91 -33.18 -7.09 13.66
N THR A 92 -33.21 -5.80 13.37
CA THR A 92 -33.49 -5.22 12.06
C THR A 92 -32.38 -5.58 11.06
N SER A 93 -32.74 -6.43 10.11
CA SER A 93 -31.95 -6.84 8.94
C SER A 93 -31.75 -5.68 7.96
N PRO A 94 -30.52 -5.41 7.48
CA PRO A 94 -30.35 -4.80 6.17
C PRO A 94 -30.43 -5.90 5.10
N SER A 95 -31.43 -5.77 4.24
CA SER A 95 -31.67 -6.59 3.05
C SER A 95 -30.46 -6.58 2.10
N PRO A 96 -29.98 -7.74 1.62
CA PRO A 96 -29.05 -7.80 0.50
C PRO A 96 -29.84 -8.02 -0.80
N SER A 97 -29.91 -6.99 -1.64
CA SER A 97 -30.00 -7.15 -3.10
C SER A 97 -30.18 -5.82 -3.80
N LYS A 98 -29.16 -5.43 -4.58
CA LYS A 98 -29.32 -5.28 -6.03
C LYS A 98 -27.99 -5.65 -6.68
N THR A 99 -27.94 -6.88 -7.18
CA THR A 99 -27.03 -7.31 -8.24
C THR A 99 -27.35 -6.52 -9.52
N VAL A 100 -26.31 -6.07 -10.22
CA VAL A 100 -26.01 -6.22 -11.66
C VAL A 100 -25.19 -5.01 -12.12
N GLU A 101 -23.90 -5.22 -12.32
CA GLU A 101 -23.31 -5.12 -13.68
C GLU A 101 -21.99 -5.90 -13.68
N GLU A 102 -22.10 -7.20 -13.99
CA GLU A 102 -20.95 -8.06 -14.28
C GLU A 102 -20.44 -7.69 -15.69
N LYS A 103 -19.39 -6.87 -15.73
CA LYS A 103 -18.61 -6.57 -16.93
C LYS A 103 -17.45 -7.59 -17.00
N PRO A 104 -17.06 -8.09 -18.19
CA PRO A 104 -16.41 -9.39 -18.31
C PRO A 104 -15.00 -9.41 -17.71
N ALA A 105 -14.66 -10.56 -17.13
CA ALA A 105 -13.38 -10.91 -16.52
C ALA A 105 -12.16 -10.38 -17.32
N LYS A 106 -11.72 -9.18 -16.98
CA LYS A 106 -10.51 -8.52 -17.49
C LYS A 106 -9.65 -8.21 -16.29
N LYS A 107 -8.63 -9.02 -15.97
CA LYS A 107 -7.60 -8.76 -14.93
C LYS A 107 -8.09 -7.77 -13.87
N GLU A 108 -9.19 -8.11 -13.20
CA GLU A 108 -9.98 -7.08 -12.54
C GLU A 108 -9.54 -7.03 -11.09
N ILE A 109 -9.15 -5.85 -10.63
CA ILE A 109 -8.84 -5.62 -9.23
C ILE A 109 -10.16 -5.72 -8.48
N THR A 110 -10.25 -6.62 -7.52
CA THR A 110 -11.40 -6.71 -6.62
C THR A 110 -11.09 -6.00 -5.32
N LEU A 111 -12.07 -5.31 -4.75
CA LEU A 111 -11.98 -4.56 -3.51
C LEU A 111 -13.21 -4.84 -2.65
N GLN A 112 -12.98 -5.09 -1.37
CA GLN A 112 -13.99 -5.20 -0.32
C GLN A 112 -13.60 -4.31 0.87
N ALA A 113 -14.59 -3.89 1.65
CA ALA A 113 -14.37 -3.26 2.94
C ALA A 113 -14.81 -4.21 4.05
N GLY A 114 -14.00 -4.32 5.11
CA GLY A 114 -14.32 -5.12 6.29
C GLY A 114 -15.56 -4.61 7.03
N ILE A 115 -15.83 -3.30 6.95
CA ILE A 115 -17.04 -2.66 7.50
C ILE A 115 -17.59 -1.62 6.52
N VAL A 116 -18.92 -1.51 6.44
CA VAL A 116 -19.61 -0.53 5.56
C VAL A 116 -20.22 0.64 6.33
N GLN A 117 -20.23 0.56 7.66
CA GLN A 117 -20.63 1.61 8.59
C GLN A 117 -19.53 1.73 9.64
N ALA A 118 -18.97 2.92 9.79
CA ALA A 118 -17.84 3.19 10.67
C ALA A 118 -18.09 4.46 11.48
N LYS A 119 -17.60 4.50 12.72
CA LYS A 119 -17.57 5.73 13.52
C LYS A 119 -16.46 6.66 12.98
N PRO A 120 -16.55 7.97 13.24
CA PRO A 120 -15.44 8.87 12.96
C PRO A 120 -14.14 8.37 13.58
N MET A 121 -13.06 8.35 12.80
CA MET A 121 -11.74 7.81 13.18
C MET A 121 -11.69 6.30 13.46
N GLU A 122 -12.76 5.55 13.19
CA GLU A 122 -12.72 4.09 13.24
C GLU A 122 -11.87 3.54 12.09
N ARG A 123 -11.13 2.47 12.39
CA ARG A 123 -10.33 1.77 11.41
C ARG A 123 -11.22 0.94 10.49
N ILE A 124 -11.05 1.14 9.19
CA ILE A 124 -11.71 0.35 8.14
C ILE A 124 -10.60 -0.37 7.38
N ASP A 125 -10.62 -1.69 7.39
CA ASP A 125 -9.69 -2.48 6.59
C ASP A 125 -10.29 -2.68 5.19
N LEU A 126 -9.54 -2.29 4.16
CA LEU A 126 -9.87 -2.51 2.76
C LEU A 126 -9.00 -3.65 2.23
N THR A 127 -9.62 -4.69 1.70
CA THR A 127 -8.94 -5.90 1.21
C THR A 127 -9.33 -6.20 -0.21
N GLY A 128 -8.48 -6.91 -0.94
CA GLY A 128 -8.80 -7.27 -2.31
C GLY A 128 -7.85 -8.25 -2.95
N ILE A 129 -8.23 -8.70 -4.14
CA ILE A 129 -7.48 -9.63 -4.98
C ILE A 129 -7.19 -8.93 -6.30
N TYR A 130 -5.95 -8.97 -6.76
CA TYR A 130 -5.53 -8.53 -8.08
C TYR A 130 -4.85 -9.70 -8.82
N PRO A 131 -5.62 -10.51 -9.57
CA PRO A 131 -5.08 -11.64 -10.29
C PRO A 131 -4.02 -11.18 -11.30
N ARG A 132 -2.86 -11.83 -11.29
CA ARG A 132 -1.69 -11.46 -12.11
C ARG A 132 -1.13 -10.06 -11.86
N GLY A 133 -1.49 -9.44 -10.73
CA GLY A 133 -1.00 -8.14 -10.29
C GLY A 133 0.14 -8.24 -9.29
N GLU A 134 0.89 -9.34 -9.26
CA GLU A 134 1.98 -9.54 -8.30
C GLU A 134 3.02 -8.42 -8.41
N GLY A 135 3.37 -7.80 -7.28
CA GLY A 135 4.29 -6.67 -7.23
C GLY A 135 3.73 -5.35 -7.75
N ALA A 136 2.46 -5.30 -8.19
CA ALA A 136 1.82 -4.06 -8.59
C ALA A 136 1.67 -3.11 -7.40
N ILE A 137 1.71 -1.81 -7.71
CA ILE A 137 1.56 -0.75 -6.74
C ILE A 137 0.20 -0.09 -6.94
N LEU A 138 -0.63 -0.13 -5.91
CA LEU A 138 -2.01 0.36 -5.92
C LEU A 138 -2.14 1.63 -5.12
N ARG A 139 -2.88 2.58 -5.67
CA ARG A 139 -3.25 3.84 -5.04
C ARG A 139 -4.72 3.83 -4.64
N LEU A 140 -4.98 4.24 -3.41
CA LEU A 140 -6.34 4.40 -2.93
C LEU A 140 -6.90 5.77 -3.33
N GLU A 141 -8.03 5.74 -4.01
CA GLU A 141 -8.83 6.93 -4.31
C GLU A 141 -10.15 6.91 -3.54
N ARG A 142 -10.59 8.10 -3.11
CA ARG A 142 -11.87 8.36 -2.47
C ARG A 142 -12.73 9.26 -3.35
N ASN A 143 -14.04 9.10 -3.25
CA ASN A 143 -15.02 10.06 -3.76
C ASN A 143 -16.15 10.26 -2.74
N ASP A 144 -16.32 11.51 -2.31
CA ASP A 144 -17.34 11.97 -1.36
C ASP A 144 -18.51 12.71 -2.03
N GLY A 145 -18.60 12.62 -3.36
CA GLY A 145 -19.54 13.34 -4.21
C GLY A 145 -18.93 14.48 -5.00
N GLN A 146 -17.70 14.92 -4.71
CA GLN A 146 -17.01 15.99 -5.44
C GLN A 146 -16.11 15.50 -6.58
N GLY A 147 -15.92 14.19 -6.72
CA GLY A 147 -15.01 13.60 -7.70
C GLY A 147 -14.08 12.58 -7.08
N TRP A 148 -13.28 11.91 -7.91
CA TRP A 148 -12.27 10.98 -7.42
C TRP A 148 -10.99 11.74 -7.09
N GLU A 149 -10.52 11.57 -5.86
CA GLU A 149 -9.28 12.17 -5.34
C GLU A 149 -8.43 11.10 -4.63
N GLU A 150 -7.13 11.36 -4.51
CA GLU A 150 -6.23 10.48 -3.75
C GLU A 150 -6.53 10.59 -2.25
N PHE A 151 -6.61 9.45 -1.56
CA PHE A 151 -6.96 9.44 -0.12
C PHE A 151 -5.82 9.95 0.77
N GLY A 152 -4.57 9.88 0.30
CA GLY A 152 -3.39 10.39 1.01
C GLY A 152 -2.72 9.40 1.96
N ILE A 153 -2.83 8.09 1.67
CA ILE A 153 -2.05 7.03 2.32
C ILE A 153 -0.91 6.57 1.41
N PRO A 154 0.15 5.92 1.96
CA PRO A 154 1.18 5.30 1.13
C PRO A 154 0.58 4.32 0.11
N ASP A 155 1.23 4.20 -1.04
CA ASP A 155 0.82 3.23 -2.06
C ASP A 155 0.93 1.79 -1.51
N VAL A 156 -0.02 0.96 -1.92
CA VAL A 156 -0.23 -0.41 -1.42
C VAL A 156 0.36 -1.40 -2.41
N ARG A 157 1.32 -2.21 -1.96
CA ARG A 157 1.86 -3.30 -2.77
C ARG A 157 0.94 -4.52 -2.79
N VAL A 158 0.84 -5.17 -3.94
CA VAL A 158 0.21 -6.49 -4.06
C VAL A 158 1.23 -7.58 -3.74
N THR A 159 0.81 -8.57 -2.96
CA THR A 159 1.65 -9.73 -2.59
C THR A 159 0.79 -10.98 -2.53
N GLY A 160 1.21 -12.03 -3.22
CA GLY A 160 0.41 -13.26 -3.36
C GLY A 160 -0.94 -13.00 -4.02
N GLU A 161 -0.95 -12.12 -5.04
CA GLU A 161 -2.15 -11.63 -5.74
C GLU A 161 -3.19 -10.94 -4.85
N GLN A 162 -2.85 -10.63 -3.59
CA GLN A 162 -3.74 -10.00 -2.63
C GLN A 162 -3.16 -8.69 -2.13
N PHE A 163 -4.04 -7.83 -1.62
CA PHE A 163 -3.65 -6.60 -0.95
C PHE A 163 -4.60 -6.29 0.21
N SER A 164 -4.07 -5.58 1.19
CA SER A 164 -4.83 -5.09 2.34
C SER A 164 -4.28 -3.74 2.76
N THR A 165 -5.17 -2.79 3.02
CA THR A 165 -4.79 -1.48 3.55
C THR A 165 -5.79 -1.00 4.60
N PRO A 166 -5.32 -0.64 5.79
CA PRO A 166 -6.15 0.02 6.79
C PRO A 166 -6.29 1.51 6.49
N ILE A 167 -7.51 2.02 6.60
CA ILE A 167 -7.79 3.45 6.53
C ILE A 167 -8.52 3.94 7.77
N GLN A 168 -8.35 5.23 8.05
CA GLN A 168 -9.10 5.95 9.08
C GLN A 168 -9.51 7.31 8.51
N SER A 169 -10.74 7.72 8.78
CA SER A 169 -11.19 9.06 8.40
C SER A 169 -12.11 9.64 9.45
N GLY A 170 -11.89 10.90 9.80
CA GLY A 170 -12.83 11.70 10.59
C GLY A 170 -13.90 12.39 9.73
N ARG A 171 -13.84 12.26 8.39
CA ARG A 171 -14.82 12.89 7.50
C ARG A 171 -16.11 12.07 7.54
N ILE A 172 -17.17 12.68 8.07
CA ILE A 172 -18.51 12.11 8.12
C ILE A 172 -19.19 12.13 6.74
N GLY A 173 -20.08 11.17 6.50
CA GLY A 173 -20.84 11.02 5.25
C GLY A 173 -20.59 9.71 4.53
N LYS A 174 -21.12 9.61 3.30
CA LYS A 174 -20.93 8.45 2.42
C LYS A 174 -19.68 8.65 1.57
N HIS A 175 -18.74 7.73 1.69
CA HIS A 175 -17.48 7.72 0.96
C HIS A 175 -17.43 6.52 0.03
N LYS A 176 -17.03 6.74 -1.21
CA LYS A 176 -16.74 5.69 -2.18
C LYS A 176 -15.23 5.51 -2.27
N PHE A 177 -14.77 4.28 -2.29
CA PHE A 177 -13.37 3.91 -2.38
C PHE A 177 -13.13 3.02 -3.60
N ARG A 178 -11.97 3.20 -4.24
CA ARG A 178 -11.46 2.30 -5.28
C ARG A 178 -9.94 2.27 -5.25
N MET A 179 -9.36 1.19 -5.72
CA MET A 179 -7.93 1.10 -5.99
C MET A 179 -7.64 1.43 -7.45
N LYS A 180 -6.49 2.03 -7.70
CA LYS A 180 -5.92 2.29 -9.02
C LYS A 180 -4.51 1.74 -9.07
N ASP A 181 -4.22 0.85 -10.01
CA ASP A 181 -2.85 0.48 -10.35
C ASP A 181 -2.14 1.67 -11.00
N ILE A 182 -1.03 2.12 -10.42
CA ILE A 182 -0.31 3.32 -10.87
C ILE A 182 0.41 3.11 -12.21
N ASP A 183 0.77 1.86 -12.52
CA ASP A 183 1.54 1.52 -13.72
C ASP A 183 0.60 1.29 -14.90
N THR A 184 -0.49 0.54 -14.67
CA THR A 184 -1.42 0.17 -15.75
C THR A 184 -2.64 1.09 -15.86
N GLY A 185 -2.94 1.86 -14.82
CA GLY A 185 -4.17 2.65 -14.74
C GLY A 185 -5.44 1.81 -14.56
N THR A 186 -5.30 0.51 -14.24
CA THR A 186 -6.45 -0.38 -13.98
C THR A 186 -7.11 -0.01 -12.66
N TYR A 187 -8.44 -0.01 -12.65
CA TYR A 187 -9.23 0.32 -11.46
C TYR A 187 -9.91 -0.92 -10.87
N SER A 188 -10.14 -0.89 -9.56
CA SER A 188 -11.03 -1.84 -8.90
C SER A 188 -12.50 -1.47 -9.05
N ASN A 189 -13.37 -2.41 -8.66
CA ASN A 189 -14.75 -2.07 -8.31
C ASN A 189 -14.79 -1.02 -7.18
N VAL A 190 -15.94 -0.35 -7.06
CA VAL A 190 -16.16 0.70 -6.06
C VAL A 190 -16.82 0.11 -4.82
N VAL A 191 -16.30 0.45 -3.64
CA VAL A 191 -16.90 0.11 -2.35
C VAL A 191 -17.41 1.37 -1.67
N THR A 192 -18.59 1.32 -1.06
CA THR A 192 -19.17 2.47 -0.34
C THR A 192 -19.15 2.20 1.16
N VAL A 193 -18.61 3.15 1.93
CA VAL A 193 -18.59 3.13 3.40
C VAL A 193 -19.22 4.40 3.92
N THR A 194 -20.12 4.27 4.90
CA THR A 194 -20.74 5.41 5.59
C THR A 194 -20.01 5.64 6.91
N ILE A 195 -19.55 6.87 7.13
CA ILE A 195 -18.87 7.28 8.36
C ILE A 195 -19.78 8.26 9.11
N GLY A 196 -20.11 7.98 10.37
CA GLY A 196 -20.93 8.86 11.21
C GLY A 196 -22.10 8.20 11.92
#